data_AF-A0A7K3KJU9-F1
#
_entry.id   AF-A0A7K3KJU9-F1
#
_cell.length_a   1.000
_cell.length_b   1.000
_cell.length_c   1.000
_cell.angle_alpha   90.00
_cell.angle_beta   90.00
_cell.angle_gamma   90.00
#
_symmetry.space_group_name_H-M   'P 1'
#
loop_
_entity.id
_entity.type
_entity.pdbx_description
1 polymer ?
#
loop_
_entity_poly.entity_id
_entity_poly.type
_entity_poly.pdbx_seq_one_letter_code
_entity_poly.pdbx_strand_id
1 'polypeptide(L)'
;MGQNECGEERGMSLMECPGCGKEISDKTGACIHCGAVIERLPESKRCPECGAIAEEGAALCGKCGYPFEKTTDAESEKKAAVGPHRESSGALVKALIAVIALVALLVASYLVYENIQAQNKEKQMAEARASYASKYEAVAYSMLEGAVTAEECGNLIKSVWYNTIFEEEDEETDKFTQTKGKFNEDFNTSIAALFADDDFSKKVAAVESNKAAVDSMMKDLRNPPDEWKEAYDELKEYYDAYADLIKMAVSPNGSLQTYSEDFRETDSEAAKCFDKVKQFFG
;
A
#
# COMPACT_ATOMS: atom_id res chain seq x y z
N MET A 1 -9.59 -31.20 9.07
CA MET A 1 -9.14 -32.61 9.17
C MET A 1 -8.93 -33.11 7.75
N GLY A 2 -7.75 -33.55 7.31
CA GLY A 2 -6.40 -33.34 7.83
C GLY A 2 -5.47 -33.28 6.60
N GLN A 3 -4.44 -32.43 6.62
CA GLN A 3 -3.48 -32.37 5.52
C GLN A 3 -2.41 -33.44 5.72
N ASN A 4 -1.99 -34.07 4.61
CA ASN A 4 -1.07 -35.20 4.62
C ASN A 4 0.34 -34.77 5.05
N GLU A 5 0.99 -35.62 5.85
CA GLU A 5 2.39 -35.50 6.22
C GLU A 5 3.27 -35.78 5.00
N CYS A 6 4.16 -34.85 4.64
CA CYS A 6 5.13 -35.05 3.57
C CYS A 6 6.51 -35.33 4.19
N GLY A 7 6.97 -36.58 4.06
CA GLY A 7 8.24 -37.05 4.61
C GLY A 7 9.42 -36.83 3.66
N GLU A 8 10.32 -35.93 4.07
CA GLU A 8 11.78 -36.02 3.93
C GLU A 8 12.35 -36.56 2.60
N GLU A 9 12.68 -35.65 1.68
CA GLU A 9 13.38 -35.95 0.44
C GLU A 9 14.81 -36.48 0.69
N ARG A 10 15.01 -37.79 0.50
CA ARG A 10 16.35 -38.37 0.39
C ARG A 10 16.84 -38.25 -1.04
N GLY A 11 17.96 -37.55 -1.24
CA GLY A 11 18.51 -37.19 -2.55
C GLY A 11 18.56 -38.36 -3.55
N MET A 12 18.11 -38.07 -4.77
CA MET A 12 18.20 -38.99 -5.91
C MET A 12 19.58 -38.87 -6.56
N SER A 13 20.45 -39.85 -6.34
CA SER A 13 21.67 -40.01 -7.13
C SER A 13 21.31 -40.48 -8.54
N LEU A 14 21.68 -39.68 -9.54
CA LEU A 14 21.48 -39.95 -10.96
C LEU A 14 22.77 -40.55 -11.54
N MET A 15 22.61 -41.45 -12.51
CA MET A 15 23.70 -42.06 -13.29
C MET A 15 23.32 -42.11 -14.77
N GLU A 16 24.30 -42.05 -15.66
CA GLU A 16 24.06 -42.23 -17.09
C GLU A 16 23.83 -43.71 -17.44
N CYS A 17 22.81 -43.99 -18.25
CA CYS A 17 22.54 -45.33 -18.75
C CYS A 17 23.64 -45.78 -19.74
N PRO A 18 24.36 -46.89 -19.49
CA PRO A 18 25.45 -47.34 -20.36
C PRO A 18 24.99 -47.75 -21.77
N GLY A 19 23.69 -47.97 -22.00
CA GLY A 19 23.14 -48.30 -23.31
C GLY A 19 22.70 -47.09 -24.15
N CYS A 20 22.47 -45.91 -23.55
CA CYS A 20 21.93 -44.75 -24.29
C CYS A 20 22.40 -43.36 -23.82
N GLY A 21 23.25 -43.26 -22.79
CA GLY A 21 23.85 -42.01 -22.32
C GLY A 21 22.89 -41.01 -21.64
N LYS A 22 21.67 -41.43 -21.28
CA LYS A 22 20.70 -40.57 -20.58
C LYS A 22 20.73 -40.81 -19.08
N GLU A 23 20.58 -39.75 -18.29
CA GLU A 23 20.47 -39.82 -16.84
C GLU A 23 19.23 -40.62 -16.40
N ILE A 24 19.43 -41.55 -15.47
CA ILE A 24 18.42 -42.39 -14.82
C ILE A 24 18.77 -42.52 -13.33
N SER A 25 17.80 -42.87 -12.48
CA SER A 25 18.11 -43.18 -11.07
C SER A 25 18.91 -44.47 -10.95
N ASP A 26 19.93 -44.40 -10.10
CA ASP A 26 20.77 -45.49 -9.59
C ASP A 26 20.01 -46.73 -9.05
N LYS A 27 18.73 -46.58 -8.72
CA LYS A 27 17.88 -47.66 -8.17
C LYS A 27 17.05 -48.40 -9.21
N THR A 28 17.09 -48.02 -10.48
CA THR A 28 16.30 -48.66 -11.54
C THR A 28 16.92 -49.99 -12.01
N GLY A 29 16.08 -51.01 -12.27
CA GLY A 29 16.53 -52.33 -12.76
C GLY A 29 16.63 -52.45 -14.29
N ALA A 30 15.99 -51.52 -15.01
CA ALA A 30 16.07 -51.38 -16.45
C ALA A 30 15.86 -49.91 -16.82
N CYS A 31 16.51 -49.45 -17.90
CA CYS A 31 16.42 -48.07 -18.34
C CYS A 31 15.06 -47.77 -19.00
N ILE A 32 14.32 -46.79 -18.46
CA ILE A 32 13.02 -46.36 -19.00
C ILE A 32 13.08 -45.79 -20.42
N HIS A 33 14.26 -45.36 -20.89
CA HIS A 33 14.43 -44.71 -22.19
C HIS A 33 14.86 -45.64 -23.33
N CYS A 34 15.41 -46.82 -23.03
CA CYS A 34 15.88 -47.76 -24.06
C CYS A 34 15.63 -49.26 -23.75
N GLY A 35 15.08 -49.59 -22.59
CA GLY A 35 14.81 -50.98 -22.20
C GLY A 35 16.04 -51.82 -21.84
N ALA A 36 17.25 -51.24 -21.85
CA ALA A 36 18.46 -51.93 -21.41
C ALA A 36 18.32 -52.39 -19.94
N VAL A 37 18.45 -53.70 -19.71
CA VAL A 37 18.46 -54.31 -18.38
C VAL A 37 19.79 -53.93 -17.70
N ILE A 38 19.70 -53.39 -16.49
CA ILE A 38 20.87 -52.96 -15.71
C ILE A 38 21.23 -54.09 -14.75
N GLU A 39 22.07 -55.00 -15.20
CA GLU A 39 22.60 -56.08 -14.36
C GLU A 39 23.47 -55.48 -13.24
N ARG A 40 22.99 -55.60 -11.99
CA ARG A 40 23.76 -55.17 -10.82
C ARG A 40 24.84 -56.20 -10.52
N LEU A 41 26.10 -55.81 -10.72
CA LEU A 41 27.22 -56.50 -10.08
C LEU A 41 27.05 -56.40 -8.55
N PRO A 42 27.33 -57.47 -7.78
CA PRO A 42 27.10 -57.48 -6.34
C PRO A 42 27.95 -56.43 -5.61
N GLU A 43 27.42 -55.89 -4.51
CA GLU A 43 28.06 -54.86 -3.68
C GLU A 43 29.31 -55.40 -2.97
N SER A 44 30.44 -55.43 -3.69
CA SER A 44 31.72 -55.82 -3.11
C SER A 44 32.18 -54.80 -2.06
N LYS A 45 32.34 -55.25 -0.81
CA LYS A 45 32.80 -54.40 0.30
C LYS A 45 34.24 -53.95 0.04
N ARG A 46 34.41 -52.66 -0.29
CA ARG A 46 35.72 -52.02 -0.39
C ARG A 46 36.28 -51.79 1.02
N CYS A 47 37.53 -52.17 1.25
CA CYS A 47 38.22 -51.88 2.50
C CYS A 47 38.37 -50.35 2.70
N PRO A 48 37.89 -49.77 3.81
CA PRO A 48 37.88 -48.31 4.00
C PRO A 48 39.29 -47.70 4.10
N GLU A 49 40.26 -48.43 4.63
CA GLU A 49 41.65 -47.96 4.79
C GLU A 49 42.47 -47.96 3.48
N CYS A 50 42.42 -49.05 2.69
CA CYS A 50 43.36 -49.25 1.58
C CYS A 50 42.71 -49.33 0.19
N GLY A 51 41.39 -49.20 0.10
CA GLY A 51 40.64 -49.20 -1.17
C GLY A 51 40.58 -50.56 -1.90
N ALA A 52 41.22 -51.61 -1.37
CA ALA A 52 41.18 -52.96 -1.92
C ALA A 52 39.79 -53.58 -1.77
N ILE A 53 39.41 -54.43 -2.73
CA ILE A 53 38.17 -55.21 -2.67
C ILE A 53 38.40 -56.40 -1.74
N ALA A 54 37.53 -56.58 -0.74
CA ALA A 54 37.57 -57.75 0.12
C ALA A 54 36.87 -58.95 -0.56
N GLU A 55 37.42 -60.15 -0.42
CA GLU A 55 36.73 -61.38 -0.82
C GLU A 55 35.54 -61.65 0.11
N GLU A 56 34.52 -62.30 -0.44
CA GLU A 56 33.23 -62.49 0.21
C GLU A 56 33.37 -63.35 1.48
N GLY A 57 33.07 -62.76 2.64
CA GLY A 57 33.23 -63.41 3.96
C GLY A 57 34.59 -63.21 4.64
N ALA A 58 35.50 -62.40 4.11
CA ALA A 58 36.79 -62.13 4.75
C ALA A 58 36.66 -61.32 6.07
N ALA A 59 37.07 -61.91 7.19
CA ALA A 59 37.07 -61.25 8.50
C ALA A 59 38.12 -60.12 8.64
N LEU A 60 39.19 -60.17 7.83
CA LEU A 60 40.32 -59.23 7.81
C LEU A 60 40.72 -58.92 6.36
N CYS A 61 41.09 -57.67 6.05
CA CYS A 61 41.62 -57.31 4.74
C CYS A 61 43.02 -57.90 4.51
N GLY A 62 43.19 -58.78 3.52
CA GLY A 62 44.49 -59.41 3.20
C GLY A 62 45.62 -58.46 2.78
N LYS A 63 45.34 -57.18 2.49
CA LYS A 63 46.35 -56.18 2.10
C LYS A 63 46.81 -55.27 3.25
N CYS A 64 45.96 -54.98 4.24
CA CYS A 64 46.28 -54.05 5.34
C CYS A 64 45.87 -54.51 6.75
N GLY A 65 45.19 -55.66 6.89
CA GLY A 65 44.79 -56.22 8.19
C GLY A 65 43.53 -55.61 8.82
N TYR A 66 42.74 -54.81 8.09
CA TYR A 66 41.52 -54.18 8.63
C TYR A 66 40.40 -55.20 8.95
N PRO A 67 39.85 -55.26 10.18
CA PRO A 67 38.79 -56.20 10.57
C PRO A 67 37.36 -55.71 10.26
N PHE A 68 36.46 -56.62 9.86
CA PHE A 68 35.16 -56.25 9.27
C PHE A 68 33.89 -56.46 10.12
N GLU A 69 33.96 -57.00 11.35
CA GLU A 69 32.77 -57.26 12.19
C GLU A 69 32.85 -56.68 13.61
N LYS A 70 31.68 -56.34 14.18
CA LYS A 70 31.46 -55.91 15.58
C LYS A 70 30.18 -56.56 16.12
N THR A 71 30.20 -57.00 17.37
CA THR A 71 29.00 -57.42 18.14
C THR A 71 28.99 -56.78 19.54
N THR A 72 27.82 -56.85 20.17
CA THR A 72 27.37 -56.01 21.29
C THR A 72 27.56 -56.62 22.69
N ASP A 73 27.50 -55.72 23.68
CA ASP A 73 27.55 -55.85 25.15
C ASP A 73 27.02 -57.13 25.83
N ALA A 74 27.75 -57.63 26.85
CA ALA A 74 27.25 -57.88 28.23
C ALA A 74 28.32 -58.45 29.21
N GLU A 75 28.65 -57.67 30.25
CA GLU A 75 28.94 -58.01 31.66
C GLU A 75 29.61 -59.36 32.07
N SER A 76 30.83 -59.31 32.67
CA SER A 76 31.12 -59.84 34.04
C SER A 76 32.61 -59.72 34.47
N GLU A 77 32.86 -58.84 35.45
CA GLU A 77 33.81 -58.90 36.57
C GLU A 77 35.29 -59.42 36.49
N LYS A 78 36.18 -58.49 36.91
CA LYS A 78 37.29 -58.61 37.92
C LYS A 78 38.77 -58.65 37.48
N LYS A 79 39.44 -57.48 37.73
CA LYS A 79 40.83 -57.27 38.20
C LYS A 79 41.97 -57.64 37.23
N ALA A 80 43.02 -56.85 36.99
CA ALA A 80 43.42 -55.46 37.32
C ALA A 80 44.60 -55.09 36.35
N ALA A 81 45.34 -53.97 36.40
CA ALA A 81 45.51 -52.85 37.34
C ALA A 81 46.14 -51.62 36.63
N VAL A 82 46.22 -50.48 37.34
CA VAL A 82 46.99 -49.23 37.02
C VAL A 82 46.42 -48.36 35.87
N GLY A 83 46.32 -47.04 36.12
CA GLY A 83 45.67 -46.05 35.24
C GLY A 83 46.60 -45.32 34.25
N PRO A 84 46.36 -44.05 33.84
CA PRO A 84 45.51 -43.04 34.50
C PRO A 84 44.26 -42.57 33.71
N HIS A 85 43.43 -41.80 34.41
CA HIS A 85 42.24 -41.10 33.91
C HIS A 85 42.51 -40.12 32.76
N ARG A 86 41.69 -40.14 31.70
CA ARG A 86 41.50 -38.96 30.82
C ARG A 86 40.14 -38.97 30.11
N GLU A 87 39.29 -38.00 30.47
CA GLU A 87 38.09 -37.64 29.70
C GLU A 87 38.46 -36.96 28.37
N SER A 88 37.72 -37.29 27.31
CA SER A 88 37.60 -36.49 26.07
C SER A 88 36.59 -37.16 25.12
N SER A 89 35.73 -36.49 24.35
CA SER A 89 35.43 -35.06 24.25
C SER A 89 34.11 -34.82 23.48
N GLY A 90 32.98 -35.35 23.97
CA GLY A 90 31.66 -35.15 23.34
C GLY A 90 31.05 -33.76 23.55
N ALA A 91 31.59 -32.96 24.48
CA ALA A 91 31.07 -31.65 24.85
C ALA A 91 31.28 -30.59 23.75
N LEU A 92 32.43 -30.60 23.05
CA LEU A 92 32.77 -29.58 22.05
C LEU A 92 31.86 -29.63 20.82
N VAL A 93 31.50 -30.82 20.33
CA VAL A 93 30.60 -30.97 19.17
C VAL A 93 29.18 -30.55 19.54
N LYS A 94 28.69 -30.91 20.73
CA LYS A 94 27.37 -30.47 21.23
C LYS A 94 27.32 -28.95 21.46
N ALA A 95 28.40 -28.36 21.99
CA ALA A 95 28.51 -26.91 22.14
C ALA A 95 28.51 -26.19 20.77
N LEU A 96 29.23 -26.72 19.77
CA LEU A 96 29.26 -26.15 18.42
C LEU A 96 27.87 -26.17 17.76
N ILE A 97 27.14 -27.28 17.85
CA ILE A 97 25.77 -27.41 17.31
C ILE A 97 24.82 -26.43 18.03
N ALA A 98 24.93 -26.29 19.35
CA ALA A 98 24.13 -25.31 20.10
C ALA A 98 24.42 -23.86 19.70
N VAL A 99 25.67 -23.51 19.43
CA VAL A 99 26.07 -22.18 18.92
C VAL A 99 25.52 -21.94 17.51
N ILE A 100 25.62 -22.93 16.61
CA ILE A 100 25.06 -22.82 15.24
C ILE A 100 23.54 -22.64 15.28
N ALA A 101 22.83 -23.40 16.13
CA ALA A 101 21.38 -23.25 16.31
C ALA A 101 21.01 -21.86 16.85
N LEU A 102 21.76 -21.32 17.81
CA LEU A 102 21.56 -19.96 18.32
C LEU A 102 21.78 -18.89 17.23
N VAL A 103 22.84 -19.01 16.43
CA VAL A 103 23.12 -18.08 15.32
C VAL A 103 22.02 -18.14 14.27
N ALA A 104 21.55 -19.34 13.90
CA ALA A 104 20.44 -19.50 12.96
C ALA A 104 19.13 -18.86 13.46
N LEU A 105 18.81 -19.00 14.75
CA LEU A 105 17.64 -18.35 15.37
C LEU A 105 17.76 -16.82 15.36
N LEU A 106 18.95 -16.28 15.65
CA LEU A 106 19.19 -14.83 15.60
C LEU A 106 19.00 -14.29 14.18
N VAL A 107 19.57 -14.94 13.16
CA VAL A 107 19.39 -14.56 11.75
C VAL A 107 17.91 -14.65 11.33
N ALA A 108 17.21 -15.73 11.68
CA ALA A 108 15.78 -15.86 11.38
C ALA A 108 14.94 -14.75 12.05
N SER A 109 15.24 -14.41 13.31
CA SER A 109 14.56 -13.32 14.02
C SER A 109 14.81 -11.96 13.39
N TYR A 110 16.01 -11.72 12.86
CA TYR A 110 16.38 -10.48 12.15
C TYR A 110 15.62 -10.34 10.83
N LEU A 111 15.58 -11.40 10.01
CA LEU A 111 14.83 -11.41 8.75
C LEU A 111 13.32 -11.20 8.95
N VAL A 112 12.74 -11.81 9.99
CA VAL A 112 11.34 -11.58 10.37
C VAL A 112 11.13 -10.14 10.83
N TYR A 113 12.05 -9.56 11.60
CA TYR A 113 11.98 -8.16 12.04
C TYR A 113 12.05 -7.18 10.87
N GLU A 114 12.95 -7.37 9.90
CA GLU A 114 13.02 -6.52 8.69
C GLU A 114 11.73 -6.59 7.88
N ASN A 115 11.16 -7.78 7.68
CA ASN A 115 9.91 -7.95 6.95
C ASN A 115 8.71 -7.31 7.67
N ILE A 116 8.63 -7.42 9.00
CA ILE A 116 7.60 -6.74 9.81
C ILE A 116 7.76 -5.22 9.74
N GLN A 117 9.00 -4.71 9.82
CA GLN A 117 9.29 -3.28 9.65
C GLN A 117 8.89 -2.77 8.26
N ALA A 118 9.16 -3.54 7.20
CA ALA A 118 8.74 -3.20 5.84
C ALA A 118 7.21 -3.13 5.71
N GLN A 119 6.48 -4.17 6.15
CA GLN A 119 5.01 -4.17 6.10
C GLN A 119 4.38 -3.10 7.00
N ASN A 120 4.95 -2.80 8.16
CA ASN A 120 4.44 -1.74 9.03
C ASN A 120 4.65 -0.35 8.45
N LYS A 121 5.72 -0.13 7.67
CA LYS A 121 5.94 1.11 6.90
C LYS A 121 4.98 1.21 5.73
N GLU A 122 4.82 0.14 4.96
CA GLU A 122 3.87 0.06 3.84
C GLU A 122 2.43 0.35 4.30
N LYS A 123 1.99 -0.25 5.40
CA LYS A 123 0.68 0.04 6.01
C LYS A 123 0.55 1.49 6.47
N GLN A 124 1.54 2.04 7.18
CA GLN A 124 1.50 3.45 7.60
C GLN A 124 1.49 4.42 6.41
N MET A 125 2.21 4.11 5.33
CA MET A 125 2.16 4.89 4.08
C MET A 125 0.81 4.77 3.39
N ALA A 126 0.20 3.58 3.34
CA ALA A 126 -1.14 3.37 2.78
C ALA A 126 -2.23 4.07 3.60
N GLU A 127 -2.16 4.03 4.94
CA GLU A 127 -3.06 4.75 5.85
C GLU A 127 -2.90 6.27 5.71
N ALA A 128 -1.66 6.78 5.63
CA ALA A 128 -1.39 8.19 5.38
C ALA A 128 -1.91 8.65 4.01
N ARG A 129 -1.72 7.85 2.96
CA ARG A 129 -2.28 8.06 1.62
C ARG A 129 -3.81 8.11 1.64
N ALA A 130 -4.45 7.11 2.23
CA ALA A 130 -5.91 7.05 2.32
C ALA A 130 -6.48 8.23 3.13
N SER A 131 -5.80 8.64 4.20
CA SER A 131 -6.14 9.83 4.97
C SER A 131 -5.98 11.12 4.16
N TYR A 132 -4.95 11.20 3.31
CA TYR A 132 -4.75 12.36 2.43
C TYR A 132 -5.81 12.43 1.33
N ALA A 133 -6.09 11.31 0.65
CA ALA A 133 -7.13 11.19 -0.38
C ALA A 133 -8.52 11.62 0.15
N SER A 134 -8.91 11.08 1.30
CA SER A 134 -10.20 11.42 1.92
C SER A 134 -10.29 12.91 2.31
N LYS A 135 -9.19 13.52 2.77
CA LYS A 135 -9.16 14.96 3.02
C LYS A 135 -9.24 15.76 1.72
N TYR A 136 -8.51 15.37 0.69
CA TYR A 136 -8.50 15.99 -0.63
C TYR A 136 -9.92 16.08 -1.22
N GLU A 137 -10.61 14.94 -1.27
CA GLU A 137 -12.02 14.86 -1.71
C GLU A 137 -12.94 15.72 -0.83
N ALA A 138 -12.76 15.68 0.50
CA ALA A 138 -13.57 16.48 1.41
C ALA A 138 -13.43 18.00 1.17
N VAL A 139 -12.23 18.52 0.86
CA VAL A 139 -12.07 19.94 0.49
C VAL A 139 -12.72 20.23 -0.86
N ALA A 140 -12.50 19.37 -1.85
CA ALA A 140 -13.09 19.55 -3.18
C ALA A 140 -14.62 19.59 -3.14
N TYR A 141 -15.26 18.70 -2.38
CA TYR A 141 -16.71 18.71 -2.17
C TYR A 141 -17.20 19.89 -1.32
N SER A 142 -16.45 20.30 -0.29
CA SER A 142 -16.80 21.48 0.52
C SER A 142 -16.74 22.77 -0.31
N MET A 143 -15.78 22.90 -1.22
CA MET A 143 -15.72 24.00 -2.18
C MET A 143 -16.86 23.93 -3.21
N LEU A 144 -17.26 22.73 -3.66
CA LEU A 144 -18.40 22.58 -4.58
C LEU A 144 -19.72 23.01 -3.93
N GLU A 145 -19.97 22.63 -2.67
CA GLU A 145 -21.16 23.05 -1.91
C GLU A 145 -21.21 24.58 -1.73
N GLY A 146 -20.07 25.19 -1.40
CA GLY A 146 -19.94 26.65 -1.32
C GLY A 146 -20.11 27.35 -2.67
N ALA A 147 -19.56 26.77 -3.75
CA ALA A 147 -19.68 27.29 -5.11
C ALA A 147 -21.13 27.30 -5.58
N VAL A 148 -21.89 26.20 -5.39
CA VAL A 148 -23.33 26.14 -5.72
C VAL A 148 -24.12 27.20 -4.95
N THR A 149 -23.84 27.37 -3.65
CA THR A 149 -24.52 28.40 -2.84
C THR A 149 -24.17 29.82 -3.29
N ALA A 150 -22.92 30.04 -3.72
CA ALA A 150 -22.47 31.32 -4.28
C ALA A 150 -23.04 31.59 -5.67
N GLU A 151 -23.21 30.56 -6.51
CA GLU A 151 -23.88 30.64 -7.81
C GLU A 151 -25.34 31.07 -7.64
N GLU A 152 -26.08 30.47 -6.71
CA GLU A 152 -27.45 30.90 -6.36
C GLU A 152 -27.48 32.39 -5.94
N CYS A 153 -26.54 32.81 -5.08
CA CYS A 153 -26.48 34.19 -4.61
C CYS A 153 -26.16 35.17 -5.74
N GLY A 154 -25.16 34.87 -6.57
CA GLY A 154 -24.73 35.73 -7.67
C GLY A 154 -25.77 35.84 -8.78
N ASN A 155 -26.52 34.76 -9.06
CA ASN A 155 -27.67 34.80 -9.95
C ASN A 155 -28.78 35.72 -9.42
N LEU A 156 -29.14 35.64 -8.13
CA LEU A 156 -30.16 36.51 -7.56
C LEU A 156 -29.71 37.98 -7.50
N ILE A 157 -28.44 38.26 -7.16
CA ILE A 157 -27.86 39.61 -7.23
C ILE A 157 -28.01 40.18 -8.65
N LYS A 158 -27.63 39.42 -9.66
CA LYS A 158 -27.75 39.80 -11.08
C LYS A 158 -29.20 40.09 -11.46
N SER A 159 -30.16 39.25 -11.05
CA SER A 159 -31.58 39.45 -11.32
C SER A 159 -32.13 40.72 -10.65
N VAL A 160 -31.87 40.94 -9.36
CA VAL A 160 -32.29 42.17 -8.65
C VAL A 160 -31.72 43.43 -9.30
N TRP A 161 -30.46 43.38 -9.74
CA TRP A 161 -29.79 44.49 -10.41
C TRP A 161 -30.39 44.76 -11.80
N TYR A 162 -30.63 43.70 -12.60
CA TYR A 162 -31.26 43.79 -13.91
C TYR A 162 -32.69 44.33 -13.81
N ASN A 163 -33.54 43.70 -12.99
CA ASN A 163 -34.96 44.02 -12.87
C ASN A 163 -35.18 45.44 -12.31
N THR A 164 -34.29 45.94 -11.44
CA THR A 164 -34.34 47.36 -11.02
C THR A 164 -34.01 48.32 -12.15
N ILE A 165 -33.03 48.02 -13.00
CA ILE A 165 -32.59 48.91 -14.08
C ILE A 165 -33.58 48.95 -15.24
N PHE A 166 -34.24 47.82 -15.54
CA PHE A 166 -35.14 47.69 -16.69
C PHE A 166 -36.63 47.74 -16.31
N GLU A 167 -36.97 47.89 -15.03
CA GLU A 167 -38.35 47.92 -14.51
C GLU A 167 -39.16 46.64 -14.87
N GLU A 168 -38.50 45.48 -14.78
CA GLU A 168 -39.10 44.17 -15.07
C GLU A 168 -39.76 43.59 -13.81
N GLU A 169 -41.06 43.30 -13.87
CA GLU A 169 -41.83 42.68 -12.77
C GLU A 169 -41.49 41.18 -12.63
N ASP A 170 -41.19 40.75 -11.40
CA ASP A 170 -40.78 39.36 -11.10
C ASP A 170 -41.07 39.00 -9.64
N GLU A 171 -41.80 37.90 -9.42
CA GLU A 171 -42.33 37.52 -8.09
C GLU A 171 -41.24 37.24 -7.04
N GLU A 172 -40.03 36.86 -7.45
CA GLU A 172 -38.91 36.59 -6.53
C GLU A 172 -38.20 37.89 -6.10
N THR A 173 -38.01 38.82 -7.05
CA THR A 173 -37.19 40.02 -6.86
C THR A 173 -37.98 41.29 -6.55
N ASP A 174 -39.29 41.36 -6.84
CA ASP A 174 -40.13 42.55 -6.61
C ASP A 174 -40.09 43.06 -5.16
N LYS A 175 -39.93 42.16 -4.19
CA LYS A 175 -39.75 42.51 -2.77
C LYS A 175 -38.47 43.32 -2.47
N PHE A 176 -37.51 43.33 -3.39
CA PHE A 176 -36.25 44.08 -3.33
C PHE A 176 -36.24 45.25 -4.30
N THR A 177 -36.74 45.04 -5.52
CA THR A 177 -36.66 46.02 -6.60
C THR A 177 -37.67 47.15 -6.47
N GLN A 178 -38.76 46.97 -5.70
CA GLN A 178 -39.84 47.94 -5.58
C GLN A 178 -40.05 48.52 -4.17
N THR A 179 -40.30 49.82 -4.08
CA THR A 179 -40.79 50.51 -2.88
C THR A 179 -42.20 51.05 -3.10
N LYS A 180 -43.18 50.50 -2.37
CA LYS A 180 -44.61 50.88 -2.44
C LYS A 180 -45.24 50.69 -3.84
N GLY A 181 -44.87 49.62 -4.55
CA GLY A 181 -45.42 49.29 -5.88
C GLY A 181 -44.85 50.17 -6.99
N LYS A 182 -43.58 50.55 -6.88
CA LYS A 182 -42.79 51.27 -7.89
C LYS A 182 -41.35 50.82 -7.79
N PHE A 183 -40.68 50.61 -8.92
CA PHE A 183 -39.25 50.30 -8.96
C PHE A 183 -38.42 51.41 -8.28
N ASN A 184 -37.33 50.99 -7.63
CA ASN A 184 -36.37 51.87 -7.00
C ASN A 184 -35.51 52.56 -8.07
N GLU A 185 -35.41 53.89 -8.05
CA GLU A 185 -34.62 54.65 -9.05
C GLU A 185 -33.10 54.37 -8.98
N ASP A 186 -32.61 53.92 -7.82
CA ASP A 186 -31.20 53.54 -7.60
C ASP A 186 -31.11 52.05 -7.28
N PHE A 187 -30.43 51.29 -8.15
CA PHE A 187 -30.18 49.85 -7.97
C PHE A 187 -29.46 49.54 -6.65
N ASN A 188 -28.66 50.46 -6.10
CA ASN A 188 -28.00 50.26 -4.80
C ASN A 188 -29.03 50.15 -3.66
N THR A 189 -30.22 50.74 -3.82
CA THR A 189 -31.33 50.58 -2.87
C THR A 189 -31.86 49.15 -2.90
N SER A 190 -32.04 48.57 -4.09
CA SER A 190 -32.51 47.19 -4.25
C SER A 190 -31.47 46.16 -3.81
N ILE A 191 -30.19 46.40 -4.09
CA ILE A 191 -29.09 45.55 -3.60
C ILE A 191 -28.98 45.65 -2.07
N ALA A 192 -29.11 46.84 -1.48
CA ALA A 192 -29.14 46.98 -0.02
C ALA A 192 -30.37 46.28 0.60
N ALA A 193 -31.53 46.30 -0.06
CA ALA A 193 -32.71 45.56 0.37
C ALA A 193 -32.51 44.04 0.29
N LEU A 194 -31.88 43.53 -0.78
CA LEU A 194 -31.50 42.12 -0.92
C LEU A 194 -30.54 41.68 0.20
N PHE A 195 -29.49 42.44 0.50
CA PHE A 195 -28.55 42.10 1.57
C PHE A 195 -29.12 42.27 2.99
N ALA A 196 -30.22 43.00 3.14
CA ALA A 196 -30.97 43.12 4.40
C ALA A 196 -32.06 42.03 4.58
N ASP A 197 -32.29 41.18 3.59
CA ASP A 197 -33.25 40.07 3.65
C ASP A 197 -32.72 38.94 4.56
N ASP A 198 -33.58 38.44 5.45
CA ASP A 198 -33.22 37.41 6.42
C ASP A 198 -32.77 36.10 5.76
N ASP A 199 -33.29 35.71 4.59
CA ASP A 199 -32.96 34.44 3.95
C ASP A 199 -31.74 34.59 3.03
N PHE A 200 -31.62 35.71 2.31
CA PHE A 200 -30.42 36.00 1.53
C PHE A 200 -29.18 36.21 2.42
N SER A 201 -29.29 36.98 3.49
CA SER A 201 -28.17 37.20 4.44
C SER A 201 -27.70 35.90 5.12
N LYS A 202 -28.61 34.94 5.37
CA LYS A 202 -28.23 33.58 5.81
C LYS A 202 -27.42 32.83 4.75
N LYS A 203 -27.77 32.93 3.46
CA LYS A 203 -26.98 32.30 2.38
C LYS A 203 -25.58 32.91 2.27
N VAL A 204 -25.48 34.24 2.32
CA VAL A 204 -24.18 34.95 2.35
C VAL A 204 -23.33 34.52 3.54
N ALA A 205 -23.90 34.48 4.75
CA ALA A 205 -23.19 34.03 5.95
C ALA A 205 -22.80 32.53 5.90
N ALA A 206 -23.62 31.68 5.26
CA ALA A 206 -23.28 30.27 5.03
C ALA A 206 -22.10 30.13 4.05
N VAL A 207 -22.06 30.93 2.99
CA VAL A 207 -20.93 31.02 2.04
C VAL A 207 -19.65 31.49 2.75
N GLU A 208 -19.70 32.54 3.56
CA GLU A 208 -18.54 33.00 4.34
C GLU A 208 -18.03 31.93 5.33
N SER A 209 -18.95 31.23 6.00
CA SER A 209 -18.64 30.14 6.93
C SER A 209 -18.01 28.94 6.22
N ASN A 210 -18.55 28.55 5.06
CA ASN A 210 -17.99 27.51 4.20
C ASN A 210 -16.56 27.91 3.72
N LYS A 211 -16.36 29.16 3.29
CA LYS A 211 -15.02 29.68 2.94
C LYS A 211 -14.03 29.59 4.09
N ALA A 212 -14.45 29.94 5.31
CA ALA A 212 -13.61 29.82 6.50
C ALA A 212 -13.27 28.35 6.87
N ALA A 213 -14.20 27.41 6.61
CA ALA A 213 -13.96 25.98 6.78
C ALA A 213 -12.96 25.45 5.74
N VAL A 214 -13.16 25.75 4.45
CA VAL A 214 -12.24 25.43 3.35
C VAL A 214 -10.84 25.99 3.63
N ASP A 215 -10.75 27.23 4.13
CA ASP A 215 -9.47 27.85 4.54
C ASP A 215 -8.76 27.07 5.64
N SER A 216 -9.48 26.34 6.49
CA SER A 216 -8.88 25.44 7.48
C SER A 216 -8.43 24.14 6.81
N MET A 217 -9.28 23.52 6.00
CA MET A 217 -8.99 22.21 5.38
C MET A 217 -7.82 22.31 4.38
N MET A 218 -7.71 23.41 3.62
CA MET A 218 -6.55 23.70 2.77
C MET A 218 -5.25 23.91 3.57
N LYS A 219 -5.30 24.30 4.85
CA LYS A 219 -4.11 24.33 5.73
C LYS A 219 -3.69 22.93 6.14
N ASP A 220 -4.65 22.02 6.37
CA ASP A 220 -4.40 20.63 6.77
C ASP A 220 -3.87 19.75 5.63
N LEU A 221 -4.07 20.16 4.38
CA LEU A 221 -3.48 19.53 3.17
C LEU A 221 -2.07 20.06 2.81
N ARG A 222 -1.52 21.03 3.56
CA ARG A 222 -0.18 21.57 3.27
C ARG A 222 0.88 20.48 3.38
N ASN A 223 1.78 20.45 2.41
CA ASN A 223 2.83 19.44 2.21
C ASN A 223 2.27 18.08 1.75
N PRO A 224 1.73 18.00 0.52
CA PRO A 224 1.32 16.73 -0.08
C PRO A 224 2.45 15.69 -0.10
N PRO A 225 2.15 14.38 0.07
CA PRO A 225 3.04 13.30 -0.36
C PRO A 225 3.43 13.44 -1.83
N ASP A 226 4.56 12.87 -2.24
CA ASP A 226 5.10 13.04 -3.61
C ASP A 226 4.09 12.68 -4.72
N GLU A 227 3.28 11.63 -4.50
CA GLU A 227 2.22 11.17 -5.42
C GLU A 227 1.00 12.11 -5.50
N TRP A 228 0.82 13.05 -4.56
CA TRP A 228 -0.31 13.97 -4.48
C TRP A 228 0.04 15.42 -4.87
N LYS A 229 1.28 15.68 -5.29
CA LYS A 229 1.74 17.04 -5.62
C LYS A 229 0.92 17.69 -6.74
N GLU A 230 0.76 16.98 -7.86
CA GLU A 230 -0.01 17.44 -9.03
C GLU A 230 -1.49 17.68 -8.66
N ALA A 231 -2.11 16.71 -7.97
CA ALA A 231 -3.48 16.84 -7.47
C ALA A 231 -3.67 18.08 -6.57
N TYR A 232 -2.73 18.33 -5.65
CA TYR A 232 -2.74 19.49 -4.76
C TYR A 232 -2.45 20.82 -5.48
N ASP A 233 -1.69 20.79 -6.57
CA ASP A 233 -1.50 21.95 -7.44
C ASP A 233 -2.83 22.35 -8.11
N GLU A 234 -3.54 21.40 -8.71
CA GLU A 234 -4.88 21.62 -9.28
C GLU A 234 -5.94 22.02 -8.22
N LEU A 235 -5.84 21.48 -7.00
CA LEU A 235 -6.74 21.87 -5.89
C LEU A 235 -6.52 23.32 -5.44
N LYS A 236 -5.29 23.86 -5.54
CA LYS A 236 -5.05 25.29 -5.28
C LYS A 236 -5.65 26.17 -6.37
N GLU A 237 -5.52 25.78 -7.65
CA GLU A 237 -6.20 26.51 -8.73
C GLU A 237 -7.72 26.54 -8.52
N TYR A 238 -8.31 25.40 -8.12
CA TYR A 238 -9.73 25.36 -7.77
C TYR A 238 -10.07 26.23 -6.57
N TYR A 239 -9.26 26.20 -5.51
CA TYR A 239 -9.45 27.05 -4.33
C TYR A 239 -9.41 28.54 -4.66
N ASP A 240 -8.51 28.99 -5.53
CA ASP A 240 -8.41 30.39 -5.94
C ASP A 240 -9.64 30.79 -6.78
N ALA A 241 -10.05 29.99 -7.77
CA ALA A 241 -11.26 30.22 -8.58
C ALA A 241 -12.56 30.22 -7.74
N TYR A 242 -12.66 29.29 -6.79
CA TYR A 242 -13.74 29.24 -5.81
C TYR A 242 -13.76 30.49 -4.91
N ALA A 243 -12.60 30.97 -4.46
CA ALA A 243 -12.50 32.18 -3.64
C ALA A 243 -12.95 33.43 -4.39
N ASP A 244 -12.65 33.53 -5.69
CA ASP A 244 -13.14 34.62 -6.54
C ASP A 244 -14.66 34.54 -6.76
N LEU A 245 -15.23 33.35 -6.96
CA LEU A 245 -16.70 33.15 -7.02
C LEU A 245 -17.38 33.54 -5.68
N ILE A 246 -16.83 33.13 -4.53
CA ILE A 246 -17.33 33.53 -3.20
C ILE A 246 -17.38 35.05 -3.07
N LYS A 247 -16.36 35.76 -3.54
CA LYS A 247 -16.28 37.23 -3.51
C LYS A 247 -17.42 37.90 -4.29
N MET A 248 -17.90 37.29 -5.38
CA MET A 248 -19.04 37.79 -6.17
C MET A 248 -20.37 37.71 -5.42
N ALA A 249 -20.55 36.69 -4.59
CA ALA A 249 -21.73 36.51 -3.73
C ALA A 249 -21.71 37.43 -2.49
N VAL A 250 -20.53 37.59 -1.86
CA VAL A 250 -20.37 38.34 -0.61
C VAL A 250 -20.20 39.85 -0.84
N SER A 251 -19.56 40.26 -1.94
CA SER A 251 -19.15 41.64 -2.20
C SER A 251 -19.34 42.08 -3.66
N PRO A 252 -20.59 42.05 -4.19
CA PRO A 252 -20.88 42.49 -5.54
C PRO A 252 -20.51 43.96 -5.75
N ASN A 253 -19.92 44.26 -6.90
CA ASN A 253 -19.39 45.58 -7.21
C ASN A 253 -19.32 45.80 -8.74
N GLY A 254 -19.03 47.04 -9.16
CA GLY A 254 -18.95 47.43 -10.57
C GLY A 254 -20.30 47.88 -11.12
N SER A 255 -20.62 47.43 -12.34
CA SER A 255 -21.87 47.69 -13.05
C SER A 255 -22.60 46.38 -13.34
N LEU A 256 -23.90 46.42 -13.66
CA LEU A 256 -24.65 45.24 -14.08
C LEU A 256 -23.93 44.44 -15.18
N GLN A 257 -23.36 45.11 -16.18
CA GLN A 257 -22.65 44.44 -17.28
C GLN A 257 -21.38 43.75 -16.77
N THR A 258 -20.47 44.49 -16.13
CA THR A 258 -19.18 43.94 -15.66
C THR A 258 -19.41 42.85 -14.62
N TYR A 259 -20.33 43.05 -13.67
CA TYR A 259 -20.70 42.03 -12.68
C TYR A 259 -21.23 40.75 -13.35
N SER A 260 -22.09 40.87 -14.36
CA SER A 260 -22.64 39.70 -15.08
C SER A 260 -21.59 38.95 -15.91
N GLU A 261 -20.61 39.67 -16.45
CA GLU A 261 -19.47 39.11 -17.19
C GLU A 261 -18.51 38.39 -16.23
N ASP A 262 -18.03 39.11 -15.19
CA ASP A 262 -17.13 38.60 -14.15
C ASP A 262 -17.73 37.40 -13.39
N PHE A 263 -19.02 37.45 -13.04
CA PHE A 263 -19.72 36.35 -12.34
C PHE A 263 -19.79 35.09 -13.21
N ARG A 264 -20.19 35.23 -14.47
CA ARG A 264 -20.23 34.12 -15.43
C ARG A 264 -18.84 33.50 -15.65
N GLU A 265 -17.80 34.32 -15.67
CA GLU A 265 -16.43 33.85 -15.88
C GLU A 265 -15.85 33.14 -14.66
N THR A 266 -16.04 33.69 -13.45
CA THR A 266 -15.62 33.07 -12.19
C THR A 266 -16.38 31.77 -11.89
N ASP A 267 -17.70 31.74 -12.11
CA ASP A 267 -18.53 30.54 -12.01
C ASP A 267 -18.04 29.44 -12.98
N SER A 268 -17.89 29.79 -14.26
CA SER A 268 -17.40 28.86 -15.28
C SER A 268 -15.99 28.36 -14.99
N GLU A 269 -15.11 29.17 -14.39
CA GLU A 269 -13.76 28.74 -14.04
C GLU A 269 -13.74 27.83 -12.82
N ALA A 270 -14.52 28.14 -11.77
CA ALA A 270 -14.68 27.26 -10.61
C ALA A 270 -15.19 25.87 -11.03
N ALA A 271 -16.17 25.80 -11.94
CA ALA A 271 -16.66 24.54 -12.52
C ALA A 271 -15.57 23.79 -13.31
N LYS A 272 -14.78 24.48 -14.16
CA LYS A 272 -13.65 23.87 -14.89
C LYS A 272 -12.58 23.32 -13.96
N CYS A 273 -12.21 24.05 -12.92
CA CYS A 273 -11.21 23.61 -11.95
C CYS A 273 -11.70 22.40 -11.13
N PHE A 274 -12.96 22.37 -10.71
CA PHE A 274 -13.56 21.16 -10.11
C PHE A 274 -13.48 19.95 -11.06
N ASP A 275 -13.73 20.18 -12.36
CA ASP A 275 -13.65 19.15 -13.40
C ASP A 275 -12.24 18.59 -13.64
N LYS A 276 -11.18 19.34 -13.27
CA LYS A 276 -9.82 18.82 -13.17
C LYS A 276 -9.61 18.05 -11.85
N VAL A 277 -9.93 18.67 -10.72
CA VAL A 277 -9.73 18.13 -9.37
C VAL A 277 -10.39 16.76 -9.18
N LYS A 278 -11.59 16.55 -9.72
CA LYS A 278 -12.32 15.28 -9.65
C LYS A 278 -11.64 14.11 -10.38
N GLN A 279 -10.64 14.37 -11.24
CA GLN A 279 -9.88 13.32 -11.94
C GLN A 279 -8.91 12.59 -11.01
N PHE A 280 -8.64 13.15 -9.82
CA PHE A 280 -7.77 12.57 -8.79
C PHE A 280 -8.54 11.87 -7.66
N PHE A 281 -9.87 11.74 -7.77
CA PHE A 281 -10.70 11.00 -6.79
C PHE A 281 -10.51 9.48 -6.92
N GLY A 282 -10.68 8.76 -5.80
CA GLY A 282 -10.33 7.33 -5.64
C GLY A 282 -11.37 6.30 -6.11
#